data_AF-A0A0B1SP08-F1
#
_entry.id   AF-A0A0B1SP08-F1
#
_cell.length_a   1.000
_cell.length_b   1.000
_cell.length_c   1.000
_cell.angle_alpha   90.00
_cell.angle_beta   90.00
_cell.angle_gamma   90.00
#
_symmetry.space_group_name_H-M   'P 1'
#
loop_
_entity.id
_entity.type
_entity.pdbx_description
1 polymer ?
#
loop_
_entity_poly.entity_id
_entity_poly.type
_entity_poly.pdbx_seq_one_letter_code
_entity_poly.pdbx_strand_id
1 'polypeptide(L)' 'MMTAEPERFKKLVQKSLLRQIAAIDKLAARGMHFWDYGNAFLVECQRAGANMRHPNAKDDKTFRYPSYMQDIMG' A
#
# COMPACT_ATOMS: atom_id res chain seq x y z
N MET A 1 13.86 -3.78 19.76
CA MET A 1 13.56 -4.19 18.36
C MET A 1 13.98 -3.16 17.33
N MET A 2 13.47 -1.92 17.34
CA MET A 2 13.82 -0.95 16.28
C MET A 2 15.33 -0.66 16.20
N THR A 3 16.01 -0.54 17.34
CA THR A 3 17.48 -0.36 17.43
C THR A 3 18.22 -1.68 17.68
N ALA A 4 17.70 -2.51 18.59
CA ALA A 4 18.37 -3.75 19.00
C ALA A 4 18.24 -4.93 18.01
N GLU A 5 17.18 -4.96 17.17
CA GLU A 5 16.90 -6.04 16.20
C GLU A 5 16.27 -5.47 14.90
N PRO A 6 16.95 -4.56 14.18
CA PRO A 6 16.35 -3.76 13.10
C PRO A 6 15.82 -4.62 11.94
N GLU A 7 16.50 -5.71 11.59
CA GLU A 7 16.04 -6.64 10.56
C GLU A 7 14.73 -7.32 10.92
N ARG A 8 14.59 -7.73 12.19
CA ARG A 8 13.34 -8.33 12.69
C ARG A 8 12.23 -7.30 12.70
N PHE A 9 12.53 -6.08 13.12
CA PHE A 9 11.58 -4.97 13.08
C PHE A 9 11.07 -4.71 11.66
N LYS A 10 11.98 -4.58 10.68
CA LYS A 10 11.64 -4.39 9.26
C LYS A 10 10.72 -5.48 8.72
N LYS A 11 11.02 -6.76 9.01
CA LYS A 11 10.17 -7.91 8.61
C LYS A 11 8.76 -7.81 9.20
N LEU A 12 8.64 -7.39 10.46
CA LEU A 12 7.33 -7.22 11.09
C LEU A 12 6.56 -6.02 10.52
N VAL A 13 7.24 -4.92 10.21
CA VAL A 13 6.62 -3.77 9.52
C VAL A 13 6.06 -4.20 8.17
N GLN A 14 6.86 -4.89 7.35
CA GLN A 14 6.42 -5.44 6.06
C GLN A 14 5.22 -6.38 6.22
N LYS A 15 5.27 -7.30 7.19
CA LYS A 15 4.13 -8.19 7.49
C LYS A 15 2.87 -7.41 7.91
N SER A 16 3.03 -6.30 8.63
CA SER A 16 1.92 -5.44 9.02
C SER A 16 1.33 -4.70 7.83
N LEU A 17 2.16 -4.16 6.93
CA LEU A 17 1.73 -3.52 5.69
C LEU A 17 0.90 -4.48 4.83
N LEU A 18 1.37 -5.72 4.65
CA LEU A 18 0.65 -6.76 3.92
C LEU A 18 -0.72 -7.06 4.54
N ARG A 19 -0.80 -7.12 5.87
CA ARG A 19 -2.08 -7.33 6.58
C ARG A 19 -3.03 -6.15 6.42
N GLN A 20 -2.51 -4.93 6.49
CA GLN A 20 -3.31 -3.71 6.37
C GLN A 20 -3.91 -3.59 4.97
N ILE A 21 -3.10 -3.78 3.92
CA ILE A 21 -3.59 -3.67 2.54
C ILE A 21 -4.58 -4.79 2.19
N ALA A 22 -4.40 -6.00 2.72
CA ALA A 22 -5.40 -7.07 2.56
C ALA A 22 -6.75 -6.73 3.22
N ALA A 23 -6.74 -6.05 4.36
CA ALA A 23 -7.96 -5.58 5.00
C ALA A 23 -8.64 -4.46 4.19
N ILE A 24 -7.84 -3.51 3.66
CA ILE A 24 -8.33 -2.46 2.75
C ILE A 24 -8.95 -3.08 1.50
N ASP A 25 -8.27 -4.03 0.85
CA ASP A 25 -8.78 -4.77 -0.32
C ASP A 25 -10.13 -5.42 -0.04
N LYS A 26 -10.26 -6.08 1.12
CA LYS A 26 -11.53 -6.72 1.52
C LYS A 26 -12.66 -5.73 1.70
N LEU A 27 -12.38 -4.54 2.23
CA LEU A 27 -13.38 -3.49 2.43
C LEU A 27 -13.70 -2.76 1.12
N ALA A 28 -12.70 -2.51 0.29
CA ALA A 28 -12.85 -1.90 -1.03
C ALA A 28 -13.73 -2.77 -1.94
N ALA A 29 -13.53 -4.09 -1.91
CA ALA A 29 -14.41 -5.05 -2.58
C ALA A 29 -15.88 -5.00 -2.11
N ARG A 30 -16.16 -4.37 -0.97
CA ARG A 30 -17.51 -4.15 -0.42
C ARG A 30 -18.02 -2.72 -0.62
N GLY A 31 -17.32 -1.90 -1.41
CA GLY A 31 -17.72 -0.53 -1.72
C GLY A 31 -17.07 0.54 -0.84
N MET A 32 -16.10 0.20 0.02
CA MET A 32 -15.30 1.23 0.69
C MET A 32 -14.44 1.97 -0.32
N HIS A 33 -14.49 3.29 -0.30
CA HIS A 33 -13.58 4.12 -1.08
C HIS A 33 -12.27 4.33 -0.31
N PHE A 34 -11.13 4.09 -0.96
CA PHE A 34 -9.80 4.24 -0.37
C PHE A 34 -8.85 4.97 -1.32
N TRP A 35 -8.03 5.85 -0.77
CA TRP A 35 -6.97 6.58 -1.45
C TRP A 35 -5.70 6.64 -0.58
N ASP A 36 -4.54 6.78 -1.22
CA ASP A 36 -3.26 6.97 -0.53
C ASP A 36 -3.01 8.44 -0.19
N TYR A 37 -2.58 8.74 1.04
CA TYR A 37 -2.41 10.12 1.53
C TYR A 37 -1.01 10.70 1.25
N GLY A 38 -0.31 10.23 0.22
CA GLY A 38 1.02 10.74 -0.15
C GLY A 38 2.12 10.36 0.84
N ASN A 39 1.88 9.38 1.72
CA ASN A 39 2.84 8.87 2.69
C ASN A 39 3.64 7.65 2.19
N ALA A 40 3.57 7.38 0.88
CA ALA A 40 4.20 6.25 0.20
C ALA A 40 3.71 4.86 0.67
N PHE A 41 2.52 4.77 1.27
CA PHE A 41 2.00 3.50 1.80
C PHE A 41 1.87 2.41 0.73
N LEU A 42 1.31 2.72 -0.44
CA LEU A 42 1.18 1.73 -1.53
C LEU A 42 2.54 1.27 -2.10
N VAL A 43 3.52 2.18 -2.16
CA VAL A 43 4.89 1.87 -2.59
C VAL A 43 5.54 0.88 -1.62
N GLU A 44 5.43 1.13 -0.31
CA GLU A 44 5.99 0.24 0.71
C GLU A 44 5.26 -1.10 0.78
N CYS A 45 3.95 -1.14 0.53
CA CYS A 45 3.21 -2.39 0.36
C CYS A 45 3.73 -3.21 -0.83
N GLN A 46 4.01 -2.55 -1.97
CA GLN A 46 4.59 -3.22 -3.14
C GLN A 46 5.99 -3.77 -2.85
N ARG A 47 6.85 -2.99 -2.17
CA ARG A 47 8.18 -3.43 -1.71
C ARG A 47 8.11 -4.57 -0.69
N ALA A 48 7.03 -4.64 0.11
CA ALA A 48 6.76 -5.74 1.02
C ALA A 48 6.25 -7.01 0.30
N GLY A 49 5.98 -6.95 -1.01
CA GLY A 49 5.57 -8.09 -1.84
C GLY A 49 4.09 -8.13 -2.20
N ALA A 50 3.32 -7.08 -1.90
CA ALA A 50 1.92 -7.02 -2.32
C ALA A 50 1.79 -6.59 -3.80
N ASN A 51 0.86 -7.18 -4.54
CA ASN A 51 0.57 -6.75 -5.90
C ASN A 51 -0.30 -5.49 -5.88
N MET A 52 0.33 -4.32 -5.94
CA MET A 52 -0.37 -3.03 -5.96
C MET A 52 -0.51 -2.43 -7.35
N ARG A 53 -0.02 -3.09 -8.40
CA ARG A 53 -0.08 -2.58 -9.76
C ARG A 53 -1.52 -2.55 -10.27
N HIS A 54 -1.93 -1.42 -10.84
CA HIS A 54 -3.23 -1.33 -11.51
C HIS A 54 -3.28 -2.30 -12.70
N PRO A 55 -4.40 -2.98 -12.97
CA PRO A 55 -4.51 -3.91 -14.11
C PRO A 55 -4.15 -3.28 -15.46
N ASN A 56 -4.45 -1.99 -15.63
CA ASN A 56 -4.16 -1.22 -16.85
C ASN A 56 -2.88 -0.35 -16.75
N ALA A 57 -2.01 -0.63 -15.78
CA ALA A 57 -0.79 0.14 -15.54
C ALA A 57 0.21 0.02 -16.71
N LYS A 58 0.49 1.13 -17.38
CA LYS A 58 1.53 1.23 -18.42
C LYS A 58 2.95 1.37 -17.86
N ASP A 59 3.07 1.64 -16.57
CA ASP A 59 4.32 1.79 -15.84
C ASP A 59 4.27 1.06 -14.49
N ASP A 60 5.36 1.14 -13.73
CA ASP A 60 5.45 0.53 -12.39
C ASP A 60 4.99 1.49 -11.27
N LYS A 61 4.40 2.64 -11.64
CA LYS A 61 3.98 3.71 -10.71
C LYS A 61 2.46 3.85 -10.61
N THR A 62 1.73 3.21 -11.52
CA THR A 62 0.26 3.21 -11.53
C THR A 62 -0.26 2.13 -10.58
N PHE A 63 -0.80 2.54 -9.43
CA PHE A 63 -1.31 1.65 -8.40
C PHE A 63 -2.82 1.41 -8.48
N ARG A 64 -3.31 0.33 -7.86
CA ARG A 64 -4.74 -0.03 -7.80
C ARG A 64 -5.60 1.04 -7.12
N TYR A 65 -5.04 1.76 -6.16
CA TYR A 65 -5.71 2.85 -5.46
C TYR A 65 -5.06 4.18 -5.85
N PRO A 66 -5.84 5.24 -6.06
CA PRO A 66 -5.30 6.54 -6.39
C PRO A 66 -4.67 7.20 -5.16
N SER A 67 -3.77 8.15 -5.37
CA SER A 67 -3.35 9.09 -4.33
C SER A 67 -4.38 10.20 -4.13
N TYR A 68 -4.37 10.84 -2.96
CA TYR A 68 -5.25 11.97 -2.66
C TYR A 68 -5.08 13.12 -3.68
N MET A 69 -3.87 13.31 -4.22
CA MET A 69 -3.64 14.29 -5.28
C MET A 69 -4.46 13.91 -6.53
N GLN A 70 -4.29 12.69 -7.01
CA GLN A 70 -4.98 12.20 -8.21
C GLN A 70 -6.50 12.14 -8.06
N ASP A 71 -6.99 11.86 -6.86
CA ASP A 71 -8.40 11.55 -6.61
C ASP A 71 -9.20 12.76 -6.10
N ILE A 72 -8.58 13.64 -5.33
CA ILE A 72 -9.25 14.75 -4.64
C ILE A 72 -8.78 16.11 -5.16
N MET A 73 -7.48 16.30 -5.35
CA MET A 73 -6.91 17.63 -5.61
C MET A 73 -6.80 17.99 -7.11
N GLY A 74 -6.70 16.99 -7.99
CA GLY A 74 -6.37 17.19 -9.41
C GLY A 74 -4.90 17.50 -9.62
#